data_AF-A0A6S7J6X6-F1
#
_entry.id   AF-A0A6S7J6X6-F1
#
_cell.length_a   1.000
_cell.length_b   1.000
_cell.length_c   1.000
_cell.angle_alpha   90.00
_cell.angle_beta   90.00
_cell.angle_gamma   90.00
#
_symmetry.space_group_name_H-M   'P 1'
#
loop_
_entity.id
_entity.type
_entity.pdbx_description
1 polymer ?
#
loop_
_entity_poly.entity_id
_entity_poly.type
_entity_poly.pdbx_seq_one_letter_code
_entity_poly.pdbx_strand_id
1 'polypeptide(L)'
;MDLHCLAKKLLERIMTHIKKTENIEQLNVAGHAILEVQDLKDDLIGSKEIAEKMIEGINESVELNIEEISRIERKVSKAEEEIRSLEEKIRILNEDEEDNQKRVARLEGEVFGKDGQIAHLNKKVERHEIKLKKIESALYTGQIAFDFEKDLATYVYPHDKKFGSRKIFTNMKKWLEEKKDTLQGSKANEKWNALQSEFLWSSEHERVFFKLLESRKQFAHPIVDRDAVQWQISDDFTDEEKMRVKDIVNIIERVNELMQ
;
A
#
# COMPACT_ATOMS: atom_id res chain seq x y z
N MET A 1 108.09 -113.35 -15.02
CA MET A 1 107.15 -112.28 -15.41
C MET A 1 107.57 -111.05 -14.63
N ASP A 2 108.00 -109.99 -15.32
CA ASP A 2 108.65 -108.82 -14.72
C ASP A 2 107.66 -108.04 -13.84
N LEU A 3 107.97 -107.88 -12.55
CA LEU A 3 107.13 -107.21 -11.57
C LEU A 3 106.72 -105.80 -12.04
N HIS A 4 107.56 -105.16 -12.84
CA HIS A 4 107.34 -103.82 -13.36
C HIS A 4 106.17 -103.72 -14.36
N CYS A 5 105.97 -104.76 -15.19
CA CYS A 5 104.87 -104.82 -16.16
C CYS A 5 103.51 -105.04 -15.50
N LEU A 6 103.48 -105.87 -14.44
CA LEU A 6 102.26 -106.10 -13.66
C LEU A 6 101.85 -104.83 -12.91
N ALA A 7 102.81 -104.14 -12.28
CA ALA A 7 102.59 -102.88 -11.57
C ALA A 7 102.04 -101.79 -12.50
N LYS A 8 102.57 -101.65 -13.73
CA LYS A 8 102.09 -100.66 -14.71
C LYS A 8 100.64 -100.91 -15.15
N LYS A 9 100.28 -102.17 -15.46
CA LYS A 9 98.90 -102.54 -15.80
C LYS A 9 97.93 -102.34 -14.63
N LEU A 10 98.37 -102.61 -13.41
CA LEU A 10 97.57 -102.36 -12.20
C LEU A 10 97.34 -100.86 -12.00
N LEU A 11 98.36 -100.03 -12.22
CA LEU A 11 98.31 -98.57 -12.07
C LEU A 11 97.43 -97.92 -13.15
N GLU A 12 97.49 -98.37 -14.41
CA GLU A 12 96.57 -97.94 -15.47
C GLU A 12 95.10 -98.31 -15.17
N ARG A 13 94.88 -99.50 -14.59
CA ARG A 13 93.54 -99.95 -14.19
C ARG A 13 93.02 -99.14 -13.00
N ILE A 14 93.87 -98.86 -12.00
CA ILE A 14 93.55 -97.96 -10.88
C ILE A 14 93.22 -96.55 -11.38
N MET A 15 94.05 -95.96 -12.26
CA MET A 15 93.80 -94.65 -12.87
C MET A 15 92.47 -94.61 -13.64
N THR A 16 92.15 -95.69 -14.38
CA THR A 16 90.87 -95.81 -15.09
C THR A 16 89.69 -95.88 -14.13
N HIS A 17 89.83 -96.57 -12.99
CA HIS A 17 88.81 -96.60 -11.95
C HIS A 17 88.65 -95.24 -11.26
N ILE A 18 89.74 -94.53 -10.94
CA ILE A 18 89.71 -93.17 -10.38
C ILE A 18 88.95 -92.23 -11.32
N LYS A 19 89.29 -92.20 -12.61
CA LYS A 19 88.60 -91.36 -13.61
C LYS A 19 87.12 -91.72 -13.78
N LYS A 20 86.75 -92.99 -13.65
CA LYS A 20 85.35 -93.43 -13.64
C LYS A 20 84.63 -92.93 -12.39
N THR A 21 85.25 -92.98 -11.22
CA THR A 21 84.69 -92.47 -9.97
C THR A 21 84.50 -90.95 -10.03
N GLU A 22 85.48 -90.20 -10.54
CA GLU A 22 85.36 -88.74 -10.76
C GLU A 22 84.21 -88.40 -11.72
N ASN A 23 84.06 -89.14 -12.82
CA ASN A 23 82.94 -88.97 -13.75
C ASN A 23 81.58 -89.29 -13.09
N ILE A 24 81.51 -90.33 -12.24
CA ILE A 24 80.30 -90.68 -11.49
C ILE A 24 79.95 -89.57 -10.49
N GLU A 25 80.95 -89.00 -9.80
CA GLU A 25 80.76 -87.90 -8.86
C GLU A 25 80.25 -86.63 -9.57
N GLN A 26 80.83 -86.29 -10.73
CA GLN A 26 80.34 -85.19 -11.58
C GLN A 26 78.90 -85.43 -12.07
N LEU A 27 78.57 -86.67 -12.45
CA LEU A 27 77.20 -87.03 -12.83
C LEU A 27 76.22 -86.94 -11.65
N ASN A 28 76.63 -87.30 -10.43
CA ASN A 28 75.82 -87.14 -9.23
C ASN A 28 75.57 -85.67 -8.91
N VAL A 29 76.60 -84.81 -9.00
CA VAL A 29 76.46 -83.35 -8.84
C VAL A 29 75.51 -82.77 -9.89
N ALA A 30 75.66 -83.18 -11.15
CA ALA A 30 74.74 -82.77 -12.22
C ALA A 30 73.30 -83.27 -11.96
N GLY A 31 73.13 -84.50 -11.47
CA GLY A 31 71.83 -85.05 -11.08
C GLY A 31 71.15 -84.26 -9.97
N HIS A 32 71.89 -83.86 -8.93
CA HIS A 32 71.38 -83.00 -7.86
C HIS A 32 70.97 -81.61 -8.37
N ALA A 33 71.79 -80.99 -9.22
CA ALA A 33 71.45 -79.70 -9.83
C ALA A 33 70.19 -79.79 -10.72
N ILE A 34 69.99 -80.91 -11.42
CA ILE A 34 68.76 -81.14 -12.21
C ILE A 34 67.53 -81.22 -11.30
N LEU A 35 67.63 -81.91 -10.15
CA LEU A 35 66.53 -81.98 -9.18
C LEU A 35 66.22 -80.60 -8.59
N GLU A 36 67.24 -79.82 -8.21
CA GLU A 36 67.06 -78.46 -7.69
C GLU A 36 66.40 -77.53 -8.73
N VAL A 37 66.79 -77.64 -10.01
CA VAL A 37 66.15 -76.90 -11.10
C VAL A 37 64.70 -77.35 -11.33
N GLN A 38 64.37 -78.62 -11.11
CA GLN A 38 62.99 -79.11 -11.17
C GLN A 38 62.14 -78.52 -10.04
N ASP A 39 62.64 -78.54 -8.80
CA ASP A 39 61.94 -77.94 -7.66
C ASP A 39 61.69 -76.44 -7.88
N LEU A 40 62.72 -75.69 -8.33
CA LEU A 40 62.57 -74.27 -8.65
C LEU A 40 61.57 -74.00 -9.79
N LYS A 41 61.51 -74.90 -10.78
CA LYS A 41 60.54 -74.80 -11.87
C LYS A 41 59.11 -75.00 -11.34
N ASP A 42 58.90 -75.97 -10.46
CA ASP A 42 57.58 -76.25 -9.89
C ASP A 42 57.13 -75.10 -8.96
N ASP A 43 58.04 -74.53 -8.18
CA ASP A 43 57.79 -73.30 -7.38
C ASP A 43 57.43 -72.10 -8.26
N LEU A 44 58.12 -71.94 -9.39
CA LEU A 44 57.84 -70.89 -10.37
C LEU A 44 56.46 -71.08 -11.02
N ILE A 45 56.08 -72.32 -11.32
CA ILE A 45 54.74 -72.64 -11.84
C ILE A 45 53.67 -72.29 -10.79
N GLY A 46 53.85 -72.70 -9.54
CA GLY A 46 52.91 -72.36 -8.46
C GLY A 46 52.78 -70.85 -8.24
N SER A 47 53.89 -70.13 -8.24
CA SER A 47 53.91 -68.67 -8.12
C SER A 47 53.20 -67.99 -9.29
N LYS A 48 53.39 -68.51 -10.51
CA LYS A 48 52.71 -68.03 -11.72
C LYS A 48 51.19 -68.22 -11.61
N GLU A 49 50.72 -69.39 -11.19
CA GLU A 49 49.29 -69.66 -11.02
C GLU A 49 48.64 -68.73 -9.98
N ILE A 50 49.35 -68.44 -8.89
CA ILE A 50 48.89 -67.47 -7.87
C ILE A 50 48.78 -66.07 -8.47
N ALA A 51 49.80 -65.63 -9.23
CA ALA A 51 49.79 -64.33 -9.88
C ALA A 51 48.65 -64.20 -10.91
N GLU A 52 48.39 -65.25 -11.70
CA GLU A 52 47.28 -65.28 -12.65
C GLU A 52 45.92 -65.12 -11.95
N LYS A 53 45.70 -65.82 -10.83
CA LYS A 53 44.47 -65.65 -10.02
C LYS A 53 44.33 -64.25 -9.43
N MET A 54 45.44 -63.64 -8.99
CA MET A 54 45.42 -62.27 -8.49
C MET A 54 45.08 -61.28 -9.60
N ILE A 55 45.64 -61.46 -10.80
CA ILE A 55 45.36 -60.63 -11.97
C ILE A 55 43.88 -60.75 -12.36
N GLU A 56 43.32 -61.97 -12.36
CA GLU A 56 41.90 -62.21 -12.63
C GLU A 56 41.01 -61.46 -11.64
N GLY A 57 41.26 -61.59 -10.33
CA GLY A 57 40.50 -60.86 -9.30
C GLY A 57 40.64 -59.34 -9.38
N ILE A 58 41.81 -58.82 -9.76
CA ILE A 58 42.01 -57.39 -10.02
C ILE A 58 41.18 -56.95 -11.23
N ASN A 59 41.16 -57.72 -12.31
CA ASN A 59 40.40 -57.39 -13.51
C ASN A 59 38.89 -57.36 -13.22
N GLU A 60 38.35 -58.35 -12.49
CA GLU A 60 36.95 -58.34 -12.06
C GLU A 60 36.63 -57.08 -11.22
N SER A 61 37.50 -56.72 -10.29
CA SER A 61 37.32 -55.50 -9.48
C SER A 61 37.39 -54.22 -10.33
N VAL A 62 38.25 -54.17 -11.34
CA VAL A 62 38.37 -53.03 -12.26
C VAL A 62 37.11 -52.89 -13.11
N GLU A 63 36.56 -53.99 -13.62
CA GLU A 63 35.30 -53.99 -14.38
C GLU A 63 34.14 -53.44 -13.55
N LEU A 64 33.98 -53.90 -12.30
CA LEU A 64 32.97 -53.38 -11.38
C LEU A 64 33.13 -51.87 -11.12
N ASN A 65 34.36 -51.40 -10.95
CA ASN A 65 34.63 -49.98 -10.74
C ASN A 65 34.31 -49.15 -11.99
N ILE A 66 34.59 -49.66 -13.20
CA ILE A 66 34.23 -48.99 -14.46
C ILE A 66 32.70 -48.85 -14.58
N GLU A 67 31.95 -49.88 -14.23
CA GLU A 67 30.48 -49.82 -14.23
C GLU A 67 29.96 -48.79 -13.21
N GLU A 68 30.55 -48.73 -12.03
CA GLU A 68 30.17 -47.76 -11.00
C GLU A 68 30.49 -46.32 -11.42
N ILE A 69 31.67 -46.07 -11.98
CA ILE A 69 32.05 -44.77 -12.54
C ILE A 69 31.04 -44.34 -13.60
N SER A 70 30.72 -45.23 -14.56
CA SER A 70 29.74 -44.98 -15.62
C SER A 70 28.34 -44.69 -15.07
N ARG A 71 27.98 -45.26 -13.92
CA ARG A 71 26.71 -44.98 -13.23
C ARG A 71 26.73 -43.61 -12.56
N ILE A 72 27.84 -43.23 -11.93
CA ILE A 72 28.01 -41.93 -11.28
C ILE A 72 28.03 -40.81 -12.31
N GLU A 73 28.75 -40.96 -13.41
CA GLU A 73 28.82 -39.97 -14.49
C GLU A 73 27.42 -39.64 -15.05
N ARG A 74 26.57 -40.66 -15.25
CA ARG A 74 25.18 -40.46 -15.67
C ARG A 74 24.36 -39.67 -14.65
N LYS A 75 24.57 -39.91 -13.34
CA LYS A 75 23.89 -39.15 -12.28
C LYS A 75 24.36 -37.70 -12.23
N VAL A 76 25.67 -37.48 -12.37
CA VAL A 76 26.27 -36.14 -12.39
C VAL A 76 25.72 -35.35 -13.57
N SER A 77 25.73 -35.93 -14.78
CA SER A 77 25.19 -35.29 -15.98
C SER A 77 23.72 -34.89 -15.82
N LYS A 78 22.89 -35.76 -15.23
CA LYS A 78 21.49 -35.42 -14.95
C LYS A 78 21.35 -34.28 -13.92
N ALA A 79 22.14 -34.30 -12.86
CA ALA A 79 22.12 -33.23 -11.85
C ALA A 79 22.54 -31.88 -12.44
N GLU A 80 23.53 -31.86 -13.33
CA GLU A 80 23.96 -30.65 -14.03
C GLU A 80 22.86 -30.07 -14.93
N GLU A 81 22.08 -30.92 -15.61
CA GLU A 81 20.92 -30.48 -16.39
C GLU A 81 19.83 -29.87 -15.51
N GLU A 82 19.54 -30.50 -14.37
CA GLU A 82 18.57 -30.00 -13.40
C GLU A 82 19.01 -28.64 -12.82
N ILE A 83 20.31 -28.48 -12.50
CA ILE A 83 20.88 -27.21 -12.02
C ILE A 83 20.70 -26.12 -13.08
N ARG A 84 21.09 -26.37 -14.34
CA ARG A 84 20.92 -25.39 -15.42
C ARG A 84 19.46 -24.97 -15.61
N SER A 85 18.53 -25.92 -15.48
CA SER A 85 17.09 -25.63 -15.55
C SER A 85 16.60 -24.74 -14.39
N LEU A 86 17.11 -24.97 -13.18
CA LEU A 86 16.76 -24.16 -12.01
C LEU A 86 17.37 -22.76 -12.08
N GLU A 87 18.61 -22.63 -12.55
CA GLU A 87 19.25 -21.33 -12.76
C GLU A 87 18.45 -20.46 -13.74
N GLU A 88 17.97 -21.03 -14.85
CA GLU A 88 17.12 -20.31 -15.80
C GLU A 88 15.79 -19.87 -15.18
N LYS A 89 15.14 -20.74 -14.39
CA LYS A 89 13.91 -20.38 -13.66
C LYS A 89 14.14 -19.25 -12.66
N ILE A 90 15.25 -19.29 -11.94
CA ILE A 90 15.63 -18.23 -11.00
C ILE A 90 15.85 -16.91 -11.74
N ARG A 91 16.51 -16.93 -12.92
CA ARG A 91 16.70 -15.73 -13.72
C ARG A 91 15.37 -15.09 -14.12
N ILE A 92 14.43 -15.90 -14.63
CA ILE A 92 13.09 -15.43 -15.02
C ILE A 92 12.33 -14.84 -13.81
N LEU A 93 12.37 -15.52 -12.66
CA LEU A 93 11.70 -15.04 -11.45
C LEU A 93 12.28 -13.71 -10.96
N ASN A 94 13.59 -13.51 -11.07
CA ASN A 94 14.24 -12.24 -10.69
C ASN A 94 13.84 -11.10 -11.64
N GLU A 95 13.75 -11.37 -12.95
CA GLU A 95 13.26 -10.39 -13.94
C GLU A 95 11.80 -10.01 -13.65
N ASP A 96 10.94 -10.99 -13.36
CA ASP A 96 9.54 -10.77 -12.99
C ASP A 96 9.41 -9.98 -11.67
N GLU A 97 10.27 -10.25 -10.69
CA GLU A 97 10.29 -9.52 -9.43
C GLU A 97 10.64 -8.05 -9.64
N GLU A 98 11.68 -7.75 -10.43
CA GLU A 98 12.10 -6.38 -10.74
C GLU A 98 10.98 -5.60 -11.44
N ASP A 99 10.29 -6.23 -12.40
CA ASP A 99 9.17 -5.61 -13.10
C ASP A 99 7.97 -5.36 -12.18
N ASN A 100 7.68 -6.29 -11.27
CA ASN A 100 6.65 -6.09 -10.25
C ASN A 100 7.00 -4.96 -9.29
N GLN A 101 8.26 -4.84 -8.85
CA GLN A 101 8.71 -3.73 -8.01
C GLN A 101 8.53 -2.38 -8.72
N LYS A 102 8.88 -2.27 -10.01
CA LYS A 102 8.64 -1.06 -10.82
C LYS A 102 7.15 -0.72 -10.92
N ARG A 103 6.28 -1.72 -11.11
CA ARG A 103 4.82 -1.54 -11.17
C ARG A 103 4.26 -1.04 -9.84
N VAL A 104 4.72 -1.59 -8.72
CA VAL A 104 4.31 -1.17 -7.37
C VAL A 104 4.71 0.30 -7.15
N ALA A 105 5.97 0.66 -7.40
CA ALA A 105 6.43 2.04 -7.23
C ALA A 105 5.63 3.06 -8.08
N ARG A 106 5.25 2.68 -9.30
CA ARG A 106 4.38 3.52 -10.14
C ARG A 106 2.99 3.71 -9.52
N LEU A 107 2.37 2.63 -9.04
CA LEU A 107 1.05 2.68 -8.42
C LEU A 107 1.06 3.49 -7.13
N GLU A 108 2.10 3.38 -6.31
CA GLU A 108 2.28 4.21 -5.11
C GLU A 108 2.34 5.71 -5.46
N GLY A 109 3.08 6.06 -6.52
CA GLY A 109 3.12 7.43 -7.03
C GLY A 109 1.76 7.95 -7.51
N GLU A 110 0.97 7.10 -8.19
CA GLU A 110 -0.39 7.45 -8.62
C GLU A 110 -1.35 7.66 -7.45
N VAL A 111 -1.27 6.81 -6.41
CA VAL A 111 -2.07 6.93 -5.18
C VAL A 111 -1.73 8.24 -4.46
N PHE A 112 -0.44 8.52 -4.26
CA PHE A 112 -0.01 9.77 -3.63
C PHE A 112 -0.50 11.01 -4.39
N GLY A 113 -0.47 10.97 -5.73
CA GLY A 113 -1.02 12.03 -6.58
C GLY A 113 -2.53 12.23 -6.39
N LYS A 114 -3.30 11.15 -6.28
CA LYS A 114 -4.76 11.20 -6.04
C LYS A 114 -5.08 11.72 -4.64
N ASP A 115 -4.33 11.33 -3.61
CA ASP A 115 -4.53 11.84 -2.24
C ASP A 115 -4.34 13.36 -2.18
N GLY A 116 -3.34 13.89 -2.88
CA GLY A 116 -3.15 15.34 -3.03
C GLY A 116 -4.35 16.04 -3.69
N GLN A 117 -4.94 15.43 -4.72
CA GLN A 117 -6.14 15.97 -5.38
C GLN A 117 -7.37 15.95 -4.46
N ILE A 118 -7.57 14.86 -3.72
CA ILE A 118 -8.66 14.73 -2.74
C ILE A 118 -8.53 15.80 -1.66
N ALA A 119 -7.33 16.00 -1.10
CA ALA A 119 -7.09 17.04 -0.10
C ALA A 119 -7.40 18.45 -0.63
N HIS A 120 -7.03 18.74 -1.88
CA HIS A 120 -7.35 20.00 -2.53
C HIS A 120 -8.87 20.18 -2.75
N LEU A 121 -9.57 19.14 -3.18
CA LEU A 121 -11.01 19.16 -3.37
C LEU A 121 -11.75 19.35 -2.05
N ASN A 122 -11.35 18.67 -0.98
CA ASN A 122 -11.94 18.83 0.35
C ASN A 122 -11.84 20.27 0.85
N LYS A 123 -10.68 20.92 0.70
CA LYS A 123 -10.53 22.36 1.02
C LYS A 123 -11.44 23.25 0.17
N LYS A 124 -11.72 22.87 -1.08
CA LYS A 124 -12.65 23.61 -1.94
C LYS A 124 -14.10 23.45 -1.49
N VAL A 125 -14.49 22.23 -1.10
CA VAL A 125 -15.81 21.93 -0.54
C VAL A 125 -16.04 22.71 0.74
N GLU A 126 -15.11 22.67 1.70
CA GLU A 126 -15.20 23.43 2.96
C GLU A 126 -15.39 24.94 2.72
N ARG A 127 -14.64 25.52 1.78
CA ARG A 127 -14.83 26.93 1.38
C ARG A 127 -16.20 27.20 0.77
N HIS A 128 -16.75 26.26 0.01
CA HIS A 128 -18.09 26.40 -0.54
C HIS A 128 -19.17 26.25 0.53
N GLU A 129 -19.02 25.33 1.47
CA GLU A 129 -19.94 25.16 2.60
C GLU A 129 -20.00 26.42 3.45
N ILE A 130 -18.86 27.04 3.77
CA ILE A 130 -18.81 28.33 4.49
C ILE A 130 -19.53 29.42 3.69
N LYS A 131 -19.30 29.49 2.37
CA LYS A 131 -20.00 30.47 1.51
C LYS A 131 -21.50 30.24 1.47
N LEU A 132 -21.94 28.98 1.37
CA LEU A 132 -23.36 28.62 1.36
C LEU A 132 -24.02 29.01 2.67
N LYS A 133 -23.41 28.70 3.82
CA LYS A 133 -23.92 29.13 5.15
C LYS A 133 -24.06 30.65 5.25
N LYS A 134 -23.08 31.41 4.74
CA LYS A 134 -23.15 32.88 4.71
C LYS A 134 -24.29 33.39 3.83
N ILE A 135 -24.49 32.79 2.66
CA ILE A 135 -25.59 33.13 1.76
C ILE A 135 -26.92 32.80 2.45
N GLU A 136 -27.09 31.58 2.96
CA GLU A 136 -28.29 31.12 3.65
C GLU A 136 -28.69 32.06 4.78
N SER A 137 -27.74 32.43 5.63
CA SER A 137 -28.00 33.36 6.72
C SER A 137 -28.35 34.78 6.24
N ALA A 138 -27.74 35.27 5.17
CA ALA A 138 -28.07 36.58 4.61
C ALA A 138 -29.45 36.60 3.90
N LEU A 139 -29.85 35.50 3.26
CA LEU A 139 -31.21 35.33 2.73
C LEU A 139 -32.22 35.42 3.88
N TYR A 140 -31.92 34.76 5.00
CA TYR A 140 -32.77 34.74 6.18
C TYR A 140 -32.94 36.12 6.82
N THR A 141 -31.83 36.80 7.13
CA THR A 141 -31.88 38.15 7.72
C THR A 141 -32.57 39.15 6.80
N GLY A 142 -32.38 39.01 5.48
CA GLY A 142 -33.08 39.81 4.48
C GLY A 142 -34.60 39.58 4.44
N GLN A 143 -35.05 38.34 4.66
CA GLN A 143 -36.46 37.97 4.73
C GLN A 143 -37.13 38.56 5.98
N ILE A 144 -36.49 38.48 7.15
CA ILE A 144 -36.98 39.12 8.39
C ILE A 144 -37.20 40.61 8.17
N ALA A 145 -36.24 41.31 7.56
CA ALA A 145 -36.38 42.74 7.29
C ALA A 145 -37.56 43.04 6.35
N PHE A 146 -37.79 42.20 5.34
CA PHE A 146 -38.91 42.38 4.42
C PHE A 146 -40.27 42.16 5.11
N ASP A 147 -40.40 41.07 5.85
CA ASP A 147 -41.63 40.75 6.58
C ASP A 147 -41.94 41.82 7.62
N PHE A 148 -40.94 42.29 8.37
CA PHE A 148 -41.10 43.43 9.28
C PHE A 148 -41.61 44.68 8.56
N GLU A 149 -40.97 45.10 7.47
CA GLU A 149 -41.41 46.29 6.73
C GLU A 149 -42.85 46.16 6.22
N LYS A 150 -43.17 45.01 5.63
CA LYS A 150 -44.44 44.77 4.96
C LYS A 150 -45.58 44.64 5.96
N ASP A 151 -45.42 43.81 6.98
CA ASP A 151 -46.48 43.50 7.93
C ASP A 151 -46.75 44.74 8.81
N LEU A 152 -45.69 45.42 9.26
CA LEU A 152 -45.81 46.67 10.01
C LEU A 152 -46.50 47.77 9.21
N ALA A 153 -46.13 47.94 7.93
CA ALA A 153 -46.78 48.92 7.07
C ALA A 153 -48.27 48.59 6.88
N THR A 154 -48.60 47.32 6.65
CA THR A 154 -50.00 46.87 6.52
C THR A 154 -50.82 47.18 7.77
N TYR A 155 -50.25 46.98 8.95
CA TYR A 155 -50.94 47.21 10.22
C TYR A 155 -51.07 48.69 10.60
N VAL A 156 -50.00 49.48 10.41
CA VAL A 156 -49.92 50.88 10.82
C VAL A 156 -50.61 51.81 9.83
N TYR A 157 -50.47 51.58 8.52
CA TYR A 157 -51.09 52.47 7.53
C TYR A 157 -52.62 52.31 7.49
N PRO A 158 -53.34 53.38 7.12
CA PRO A 158 -54.74 53.28 6.71
C PRO A 158 -54.92 52.32 5.53
N HIS A 159 -56.00 51.55 5.49
CA HIS A 159 -56.25 50.53 4.45
C HIS A 159 -56.26 51.08 3.02
N ASP A 160 -56.58 52.35 2.83
CA ASP A 160 -56.60 53.04 1.54
C ASP A 160 -55.22 53.51 1.06
N LYS A 161 -54.20 53.45 1.93
CA LYS A 161 -52.87 53.94 1.62
C LYS A 161 -51.96 52.85 1.06
N LYS A 162 -51.55 53.02 -0.19
CA LYS A 162 -50.49 52.21 -0.80
C LYS A 162 -49.11 52.69 -0.32
N PHE A 163 -48.29 51.75 0.13
CA PHE A 163 -46.86 51.99 0.35
C PHE A 163 -46.04 51.45 -0.82
N GLY A 164 -44.98 52.17 -1.18
CA GLY A 164 -44.07 51.75 -2.26
C GLY A 164 -43.25 50.52 -1.86
N SER A 165 -42.61 49.86 -2.82
CA SER A 165 -41.81 48.65 -2.58
C SER A 165 -40.42 48.90 -1.97
N ARG A 166 -40.03 50.16 -1.76
CA ARG A 166 -38.71 50.57 -1.28
C ARG A 166 -38.81 51.51 -0.08
N LYS A 167 -37.89 51.33 0.87
CA LYS A 167 -37.76 52.16 2.09
C LYS A 167 -39.08 52.29 2.85
N ILE A 168 -39.81 51.18 2.99
CA ILE A 168 -41.17 51.17 3.53
C ILE A 168 -41.16 51.73 4.94
N PHE A 169 -40.23 51.27 5.78
CA PHE A 169 -40.12 51.72 7.17
C PHE A 169 -39.78 53.21 7.27
N THR A 170 -38.81 53.68 6.47
CA THR A 170 -38.44 55.12 6.45
C THR A 170 -39.62 55.99 5.99
N ASN A 171 -40.34 55.55 4.95
CA ASN A 171 -41.51 56.27 4.46
C ASN A 171 -42.66 56.28 5.48
N MET A 172 -42.85 55.17 6.20
CA MET A 172 -43.83 55.05 7.29
C MET A 172 -43.55 56.07 8.39
N LYS A 173 -42.33 56.12 8.92
CA LYS A 173 -41.98 57.11 9.96
C LYS A 173 -42.19 58.54 9.49
N LYS A 174 -41.73 58.85 8.26
CA LYS A 174 -41.91 60.18 7.68
C LYS A 174 -43.39 60.54 7.59
N TRP A 175 -44.23 59.60 7.17
CA TRP A 175 -45.67 59.83 7.08
C TRP A 175 -46.34 59.99 8.46
N LEU A 176 -45.96 59.18 9.45
CA LEU A 176 -46.47 59.27 10.82
C LEU A 176 -46.21 60.66 11.42
N GLU A 177 -45.03 61.23 11.15
CA GLU A 177 -44.69 62.59 11.58
C GLU A 177 -45.50 63.64 10.80
N GLU A 178 -45.55 63.55 9.47
CA GLU A 178 -46.26 64.51 8.61
C GLU A 178 -47.78 64.56 8.85
N LYS A 179 -48.37 63.45 9.31
CA LYS A 179 -49.83 63.32 9.49
C LYS A 179 -50.27 63.20 10.94
N LYS A 180 -49.39 63.45 11.91
CA LYS A 180 -49.69 63.30 13.34
C LYS A 180 -50.95 64.06 13.80
N ASP A 181 -51.22 65.21 13.21
CA ASP A 181 -52.38 66.07 13.57
C ASP A 181 -53.69 65.66 12.88
N THR A 182 -53.64 64.68 11.97
CA THR A 182 -54.85 64.15 11.32
C THR A 182 -55.43 62.99 12.12
N LEU A 183 -56.74 62.76 12.05
CA LEU A 183 -57.38 61.63 12.73
C LEU A 183 -56.77 60.27 12.33
N GLN A 184 -56.47 60.08 11.04
CA GLN A 184 -55.83 58.86 10.54
C GLN A 184 -54.40 58.70 11.05
N GLY A 185 -53.61 59.77 11.03
CA GLY A 185 -52.23 59.73 11.51
C GLY A 185 -52.14 59.60 13.02
N SER A 186 -53.06 60.18 13.79
CA SER A 186 -53.14 59.99 15.25
C SER A 186 -53.40 58.51 15.60
N LYS A 187 -54.40 57.87 14.97
CA LYS A 187 -54.65 56.43 15.15
C LYS A 187 -53.48 55.54 14.72
N ALA A 188 -52.80 55.88 13.64
CA ALA A 188 -51.62 55.15 13.19
C ALA A 188 -50.43 55.31 14.16
N ASN A 189 -50.25 56.51 14.73
CA ASN A 189 -49.26 56.76 15.77
C ASN A 189 -49.60 55.98 17.06
N GLU A 190 -50.88 55.89 17.45
CA GLU A 190 -51.29 55.06 18.59
C GLU A 190 -50.91 53.59 18.40
N LYS A 191 -51.20 53.02 17.22
CA LYS A 191 -50.80 51.65 16.86
C LYS A 191 -49.29 51.46 16.92
N TRP A 192 -48.53 52.37 16.33
CA TRP A 192 -47.06 52.29 16.32
C TRP A 192 -46.48 52.44 17.74
N ASN A 193 -46.95 53.42 18.51
CA ASN A 193 -46.50 53.66 19.89
C ASN A 193 -46.83 52.47 20.81
N ALA A 194 -47.97 51.81 20.61
CA ALA A 194 -48.34 50.61 21.36
C ALA A 194 -47.32 49.48 21.11
N LEU A 195 -46.96 49.21 19.85
CA LEU A 195 -45.92 48.22 19.51
C LEU A 195 -44.56 48.63 20.07
N GLN A 196 -44.19 49.91 19.96
CA GLN A 196 -42.92 50.39 20.51
C GLN A 196 -42.84 50.20 22.03
N SER A 197 -43.94 50.45 22.74
CA SER A 197 -44.00 50.28 24.19
C SER A 197 -43.98 48.81 24.59
N GLU A 198 -44.69 47.93 23.87
CA GLU A 198 -44.78 46.50 24.16
C GLU A 198 -43.43 45.80 24.03
N PHE A 199 -42.66 46.14 22.99
CA PHE A 199 -41.37 45.51 22.68
C PHE A 199 -40.15 46.34 23.08
N LEU A 200 -40.34 47.41 23.87
CA LEU A 200 -39.27 48.33 24.29
C LEU A 200 -38.42 48.83 23.11
N TRP A 201 -39.08 49.14 21.99
CA TRP A 201 -38.43 49.55 20.76
C TRP A 201 -37.57 50.80 20.98
N SER A 202 -36.36 50.78 20.45
CA SER A 202 -35.34 51.80 20.70
C SER A 202 -34.52 52.08 19.43
N SER A 203 -33.65 53.08 19.46
CA SER A 203 -32.72 53.38 18.37
C SER A 203 -31.81 52.19 18.02
N GLU A 204 -31.51 51.32 18.98
CA GLU A 204 -30.75 50.08 18.74
C GLU A 204 -31.51 49.08 17.89
N HIS A 205 -32.82 48.95 18.08
CA HIS A 205 -33.66 48.12 17.21
C HIS A 205 -33.66 48.65 15.77
N GLU A 206 -33.73 49.97 15.61
CA GLU A 206 -33.66 50.58 14.29
C GLU A 206 -32.31 50.34 13.63
N ARG A 207 -31.21 50.46 14.38
CA ARG A 207 -29.85 50.16 13.89
C ARG A 207 -29.75 48.72 13.41
N VAL A 208 -30.21 47.77 14.22
CA VAL A 208 -30.22 46.33 13.88
C VAL A 208 -31.13 46.06 12.68
N PHE A 209 -32.30 46.67 12.63
CA PHE A 209 -33.22 46.55 11.50
C PHE A 209 -32.60 47.08 10.19
N PHE A 210 -31.91 48.23 10.22
CA PHE A 210 -31.21 48.74 9.03
C PHE A 210 -30.06 47.83 8.61
N LYS A 211 -29.38 47.17 9.56
CA LYS A 211 -28.38 46.13 9.27
C LYS A 211 -29.01 44.90 8.60
N LEU A 212 -30.18 44.42 9.07
CA LEU A 212 -30.95 43.36 8.39
C LEU A 212 -31.35 43.77 6.96
N LEU A 213 -31.76 45.03 6.76
CA LEU A 213 -32.09 45.58 5.45
C LEU A 213 -30.90 45.59 4.47
N GLU A 214 -29.66 45.67 4.94
CA GLU A 214 -28.48 45.56 4.07
C GLU A 214 -28.36 44.16 3.46
N SER A 215 -28.66 43.10 4.24
CA SER A 215 -28.69 41.72 3.73
C SER A 215 -29.74 41.56 2.62
N ARG A 216 -30.92 42.18 2.78
CA ARG A 216 -31.96 42.21 1.73
C ARG A 216 -31.51 42.86 0.42
N LYS A 217 -30.59 43.83 0.46
CA LYS A 217 -30.08 44.48 -0.78
C LYS A 217 -29.12 43.57 -1.55
N GLN A 218 -28.45 42.64 -0.84
CA GLN A 218 -27.47 41.74 -1.44
C GLN A 218 -28.14 40.56 -2.15
N PHE A 219 -29.28 40.10 -1.65
CA PHE A 219 -29.99 38.95 -2.21
C PHE A 219 -31.42 39.35 -2.57
N ALA A 220 -31.75 39.31 -3.87
CA ALA A 220 -33.08 39.63 -4.36
C ALA A 220 -34.12 38.68 -3.74
N HIS A 221 -35.07 39.24 -3.01
CA HIS A 221 -36.32 38.64 -2.50
C HIS A 221 -36.47 37.12 -2.68
N PRO A 222 -35.75 36.31 -1.89
CA PRO A 222 -35.97 34.88 -1.91
C PRO A 222 -37.24 34.63 -1.12
N ILE A 223 -38.22 33.94 -1.72
CA ILE A 223 -39.34 33.40 -0.95
C ILE A 223 -38.73 32.27 -0.12
N VAL A 224 -38.40 32.57 1.13
CA VAL A 224 -37.88 31.56 2.06
C VAL A 224 -39.06 30.92 2.77
N ASP A 225 -39.08 29.59 2.79
CA ASP A 225 -40.07 28.82 3.55
C ASP A 225 -39.90 29.15 5.05
N ARG A 226 -40.96 29.72 5.65
CA ARG A 226 -40.94 30.19 7.05
C ARG A 226 -40.75 29.05 8.05
N ASP A 227 -41.19 27.84 7.69
CA ASP A 227 -41.14 26.68 8.59
C ASP A 227 -39.83 25.88 8.44
N ALA A 228 -39.19 25.96 7.27
CA ALA A 228 -37.94 25.24 6.98
C ALA A 228 -36.68 25.95 7.51
N VAL A 229 -36.76 27.24 7.84
CA VAL A 229 -35.59 28.00 8.28
C VAL A 229 -35.44 27.90 9.79
N GLN A 230 -34.46 27.11 10.23
CA GLN A 230 -33.92 27.30 11.57
C GLN A 230 -33.43 28.74 11.71
N TRP A 231 -33.79 29.41 12.81
CA TRP A 231 -33.44 30.79 13.17
C TRP A 231 -31.93 31.07 13.27
N GLN A 232 -31.15 30.82 12.22
CA GLN A 232 -29.72 31.12 12.14
C GLN A 232 -29.55 32.57 11.69
N ILE A 233 -29.75 33.48 12.65
CA ILE A 233 -29.32 34.87 12.53
C ILE A 233 -27.80 34.86 12.27
N SER A 234 -27.37 35.64 11.27
CA SER A 234 -25.96 35.68 10.86
C SER A 234 -25.02 35.90 12.04
N ASP A 235 -23.88 35.22 12.01
CA ASP A 235 -22.76 35.46 12.94
C ASP A 235 -22.21 36.88 12.83
N ASP A 236 -22.60 37.64 11.80
CA ASP A 236 -22.29 39.06 11.68
C ASP A 236 -23.03 39.92 12.73
N PHE A 237 -24.02 39.38 13.45
CA PHE A 237 -24.75 40.06 14.53
C PHE A 237 -24.17 39.70 15.91
N THR A 238 -23.95 40.70 16.77
CA THR A 238 -23.56 40.45 18.17
C THR A 238 -24.71 39.79 18.94
N ASP A 239 -24.43 39.22 20.12
CA ASP A 239 -25.47 38.59 20.93
C ASP A 239 -26.59 39.57 21.33
N GLU A 240 -26.24 40.83 21.63
CA GLU A 240 -27.22 41.89 21.87
C GLU A 240 -28.02 42.21 20.62
N GLU A 241 -27.38 42.26 19.45
CA GLU A 241 -28.08 42.51 18.20
C GLU A 241 -29.02 41.34 17.85
N LYS A 242 -28.62 40.08 18.10
CA LYS A 242 -29.45 38.88 17.93
C LYS A 242 -30.71 38.94 18.80
N MET A 243 -30.61 39.47 20.03
CA MET A 243 -31.78 39.72 20.87
C MET A 243 -32.74 40.73 20.23
N ARG A 244 -32.23 41.81 19.62
CA ARG A 244 -33.05 42.79 18.90
C ARG A 244 -33.68 42.23 17.63
N VAL A 245 -32.99 41.34 16.92
CA VAL A 245 -33.58 40.60 15.79
C VAL A 245 -34.76 39.74 16.29
N LYS A 246 -34.62 39.09 17.45
CA LYS A 246 -35.71 38.34 18.07
C LYS A 246 -36.89 39.24 18.45
N ASP A 247 -36.63 40.43 19.00
CA ASP A 247 -37.68 41.40 19.30
C ASP A 247 -38.43 41.83 18.02
N ILE A 248 -37.70 42.10 16.92
CA ILE A 248 -38.26 42.42 15.60
C ILE A 248 -39.18 41.30 15.09
N VAL A 249 -38.76 40.06 15.27
CA VAL A 249 -39.54 38.87 14.89
C VAL A 249 -40.82 38.77 15.70
N ASN A 250 -40.74 38.93 17.02
CA ASN A 250 -41.92 38.90 17.87
C ASN A 250 -42.91 40.02 17.49
N ILE A 251 -42.41 41.18 17.05
CA ILE A 251 -43.28 42.25 16.50
C ILE A 251 -43.99 41.78 15.23
N ILE A 252 -43.30 41.08 14.31
CA ILE A 252 -43.92 40.52 13.09
C ILE A 252 -45.06 39.56 13.47
N GLU A 253 -44.80 38.62 14.37
CA GLU A 253 -45.78 37.66 14.86
C GLU A 253 -46.98 38.39 15.48
N ARG A 254 -46.71 39.34 16.38
CA ARG A 254 -47.74 40.12 17.05
C ARG A 254 -48.58 40.96 16.09
N VAL A 255 -47.95 41.58 15.11
CA VAL A 255 -48.64 42.34 14.06
C VAL A 255 -49.55 41.41 13.25
N ASN A 256 -49.07 40.21 12.90
CA ASN A 256 -49.88 39.22 12.19
C ASN A 256 -51.07 38.74 13.02
N GLU A 257 -50.94 38.55 14.34
CA GLU A 257 -52.07 38.27 15.24
C GLU A 257 -53.09 39.40 15.26
N LEU A 258 -52.64 40.67 15.30
CA LEU A 258 -53.52 41.84 15.37
C LEU A 258 -54.23 42.15 14.03
N MET A 259 -53.80 41.52 12.93
CA MET A 259 -54.42 41.64 11.60
C MET A 259 -55.42 40.52 11.29
N GLN A 260 -55.50 39.48 12.12
CA GLN A 260 -56.49 38.40 12.03
C GLN A 260 -57.82 38.82 12.66
#